data_AF-A0A946FNM5-F1
#
_entry.id   AF-A0A946FNM5-F1
#
_cell.length_a   1.000
_cell.length_b   1.000
_cell.length_c   1.000
_cell.angle_alpha   90.00
_cell.angle_beta   90.00
_cell.angle_gamma   90.00
#
_symmetry.space_group_name_H-M   'P 1'
#
loop_
_entity.id
_entity.type
_entity.pdbx_description
1 polymer ?
#
loop_
_entity_poly.entity_id
_entity_poly.type
_entity_poly.pdbx_seq_one_letter_code
_entity_poly.pdbx_strand_id
1 'polypeptide(L)'
;MAEPPIIALRGVSLGYGANPLFEDVELQLLPGERATLVGRNGCGKTTIMKLMAGVIQPDAGELFLQPGTRVSYLPQEPRFNEGETAWEHVAAADPDNPPSDYEISAALERVGMPGARMTTELSGGEARKVSLARALIRPPDVLLLDEPTNHLDLLAIQALEDFLLSFGGAVLVISHDRAFLDAITQRLFWLERGILRTAQKRFREYEAWAESIYEEEARQAERLDTKLAQEKRWLLRGVTARRKRNQGRLARLDVMRDQRSALIGKPRRIDLQISEGEAKSRMAIEAKDISASVPAPDGKGKRVLFSEFSTRILKGERIGVLGPNGAG
;
A
#
# COMPACT_ATOMS: atom_id res chain seq x y z
N MET A 1 -9.08 -8.65 -30.18
CA MET A 1 -8.17 -9.50 -29.40
C MET A 1 -7.88 -8.76 -28.10
N ALA A 2 -7.83 -9.45 -26.96
CA ALA A 2 -7.47 -8.79 -25.70
C ALA A 2 -6.03 -8.28 -25.79
N GLU A 3 -5.80 -7.04 -25.37
CA GLU A 3 -4.47 -6.43 -25.36
C GLU A 3 -3.57 -7.17 -24.35
N PRO A 4 -2.31 -7.50 -24.69
CA PRO A 4 -1.42 -8.20 -23.77
C PRO A 4 -1.11 -7.32 -22.54
N PRO A 5 -0.85 -7.94 -21.36
CA PRO A 5 -0.46 -7.18 -20.18
C PRO A 5 0.91 -6.53 -20.39
N ILE A 6 1.09 -5.33 -19.83
CA ILE A 6 2.37 -4.61 -19.87
C ILE A 6 3.34 -5.15 -18.82
N ILE A 7 2.80 -5.59 -17.68
CA ILE A 7 3.52 -6.28 -16.62
C ILE A 7 2.59 -7.30 -15.95
N ALA A 8 3.14 -8.47 -15.60
CA ALA A 8 2.38 -9.52 -14.93
C ALA A 8 3.26 -10.36 -13.99
N LEU A 9 2.68 -10.76 -12.85
CA LEU A 9 3.16 -11.85 -12.00
C LEU A 9 2.33 -13.09 -12.32
N ARG A 10 3.00 -14.22 -12.58
CA ARG A 10 2.37 -15.50 -12.89
C ARG A 10 2.86 -16.60 -11.94
N GLY A 11 1.94 -17.19 -11.19
CA GLY A 11 2.20 -18.22 -10.18
C GLY A 11 3.25 -17.81 -9.13
N VAL A 12 3.32 -16.52 -8.80
CA VAL A 12 4.44 -16.00 -8.01
C VAL A 12 4.27 -16.34 -6.53
N SER A 13 5.27 -16.99 -5.97
CA SER A 13 5.33 -17.33 -4.54
C SER A 13 6.59 -16.73 -3.92
N LEU A 14 6.46 -16.23 -2.69
CA LEU A 14 7.59 -15.69 -1.94
C LEU A 14 7.39 -15.90 -0.45
N GLY A 15 8.42 -16.39 0.23
CA GLY A 15 8.46 -16.58 1.67
C GLY A 15 9.65 -15.92 2.35
N TYR A 16 9.48 -15.55 3.62
CA TYR A 16 10.60 -15.18 4.47
C TYR A 16 10.72 -16.23 5.58
N GLY A 17 11.72 -17.10 5.45
CA GLY A 17 11.94 -18.21 6.37
C GLY A 17 10.93 -19.35 6.17
N ALA A 18 10.37 -19.88 7.27
CA ALA A 18 9.58 -21.11 7.23
C ALA A 18 8.10 -20.93 6.81
N ASN A 19 7.59 -19.71 6.69
CA ASN A 19 6.22 -19.48 6.24
C ASN A 19 6.23 -18.60 4.98
N PRO A 20 5.49 -18.99 3.92
CA PRO A 20 5.31 -18.15 2.75
C PRO A 20 4.53 -16.89 3.11
N LEU A 21 4.92 -15.76 2.51
CA LEU A 21 4.21 -14.49 2.63
C LEU A 21 2.95 -14.51 1.75
N PHE A 22 3.08 -15.04 0.55
CA PHE A 22 2.01 -15.37 -0.38
C PHE A 22 2.43 -16.52 -1.29
N GLU A 23 1.44 -17.25 -1.82
CA GLU A 23 1.62 -18.39 -2.72
C GLU A 23 0.75 -18.19 -3.95
N ASP A 24 1.26 -18.59 -5.11
CA ASP A 24 0.53 -18.63 -6.38
C ASP A 24 -0.20 -17.32 -6.75
N VAL A 25 0.51 -16.20 -6.60
CA VAL A 25 -0.03 -14.87 -6.90
C VAL A 25 -0.03 -14.63 -8.41
N GLU A 26 -1.23 -14.36 -8.92
CA GLU A 26 -1.50 -13.93 -10.29
C GLU A 26 -1.94 -12.46 -10.30
N LEU A 27 -1.11 -11.58 -10.85
CA LEU A 27 -1.41 -10.15 -10.99
C LEU A 27 -1.06 -9.72 -12.40
N GLN A 28 -1.97 -9.04 -13.09
CA GLN A 28 -1.71 -8.54 -14.44
C GLN A 28 -2.19 -7.10 -14.54
N LEU A 29 -1.32 -6.23 -15.04
CA LEU A 29 -1.62 -4.84 -15.32
C LEU A 29 -1.58 -4.62 -16.84
N LEU A 30 -2.61 -3.98 -17.39
CA LEU A 30 -2.72 -3.65 -18.81
C LEU A 30 -2.12 -2.26 -19.10
N PRO A 31 -1.74 -1.97 -20.36
CA PRO A 31 -1.36 -0.62 -20.77
C PRO A 31 -2.43 0.43 -20.40
N GLY A 32 -2.01 1.56 -19.82
CA GLY A 32 -2.91 2.65 -19.42
C GLY A 32 -3.84 2.33 -18.23
N GLU A 33 -3.75 1.14 -17.64
CA GLU A 33 -4.59 0.73 -16.53
C GLU A 33 -4.15 1.38 -15.21
N ARG A 34 -5.12 1.90 -14.45
CA ARG A 34 -4.88 2.44 -13.10
C ARG A 34 -5.54 1.52 -12.08
N ALA A 35 -4.72 0.83 -11.32
CA ALA A 35 -5.14 -0.13 -10.32
C ALA A 35 -4.56 0.20 -8.94
N THR A 36 -5.23 -0.28 -7.90
CA THR A 36 -4.70 -0.21 -6.53
C THR A 36 -4.46 -1.60 -5.96
N LEU A 37 -3.46 -1.72 -5.10
CA LEU A 37 -3.20 -2.89 -4.28
C LEU A 37 -3.53 -2.60 -2.81
N VAL A 38 -4.56 -3.28 -2.30
CA VAL A 38 -5.10 -3.12 -0.96
C VAL A 38 -4.95 -4.41 -0.17
N GLY A 39 -4.94 -4.29 1.16
CA GLY A 39 -4.71 -5.44 2.06
C GLY A 39 -4.18 -4.99 3.41
N ARG A 40 -4.16 -5.91 4.38
CA ARG A 40 -3.69 -5.60 5.74
C ARG A 40 -2.20 -5.30 5.80
N ASN A 41 -1.76 -4.68 6.89
CA ASN A 41 -0.33 -4.42 7.08
C ASN A 41 0.43 -5.73 7.27
N GLY A 42 1.57 -5.86 6.58
CA GLY A 42 2.37 -7.08 6.59
C GLY A 42 1.78 -8.25 5.81
N CYS A 43 0.80 -8.04 4.91
CA CYS A 43 0.32 -9.07 3.99
C CYS A 43 1.20 -9.25 2.73
N GLY A 44 2.12 -8.30 2.47
CA GLY A 44 3.08 -8.38 1.36
C GLY A 44 2.87 -7.40 0.21
N LYS A 45 2.06 -6.34 0.38
CA LYS A 45 1.81 -5.32 -0.67
C LYS A 45 3.11 -4.70 -1.23
N THR A 46 3.94 -4.15 -0.34
CA THR A 46 5.26 -3.60 -0.70
C THR A 46 6.18 -4.65 -1.33
N THR A 47 6.05 -5.92 -0.92
CA THR A 47 6.83 -7.02 -1.52
C THR A 47 6.39 -7.30 -2.95
N ILE A 48 5.08 -7.30 -3.24
CA ILE A 48 4.56 -7.38 -4.62
C ILE A 48 5.08 -6.21 -5.46
N MET A 49 5.07 -4.99 -4.93
CA MET A 49 5.60 -3.82 -5.65
C MET A 49 7.08 -3.98 -5.98
N LYS A 50 7.89 -4.45 -5.03
CA LYS A 50 9.32 -4.71 -5.24
C LYS A 50 9.57 -5.82 -6.26
N LEU A 51 8.74 -6.87 -6.28
CA LEU A 51 8.78 -7.92 -7.30
C LEU A 51 8.49 -7.33 -8.68
N MET A 52 7.41 -6.57 -8.82
CA MET A 52 7.03 -5.92 -10.08
C MET A 52 8.07 -4.90 -10.55
N ALA A 53 8.73 -4.22 -9.62
CA ALA A 53 9.83 -3.31 -9.90
C ALA A 53 11.15 -4.01 -10.25
N GLY A 54 11.24 -5.35 -10.15
CA GLY A 54 12.48 -6.10 -10.35
C GLY A 54 13.52 -5.90 -9.25
N VAL A 55 13.16 -5.29 -8.12
CA VAL A 55 14.06 -5.01 -6.99
C VAL A 55 14.38 -6.29 -6.22
N ILE A 56 13.45 -7.26 -6.20
CA ILE A 56 13.61 -8.58 -5.60
C ILE A 56 13.14 -9.65 -6.59
N GLN A 57 13.65 -10.87 -6.44
CA GLN A 57 13.24 -12.03 -7.24
C GLN A 57 12.24 -12.89 -6.47
N PRO A 58 11.30 -13.55 -7.17
CA PRO A 58 10.40 -14.51 -6.55
C PRO A 58 11.11 -15.84 -6.23
N ASP A 59 10.59 -16.60 -5.27
CA ASP A 59 11.08 -17.96 -4.99
C ASP A 59 10.57 -18.97 -6.02
N ALA A 60 9.36 -18.74 -6.55
CA ALA A 60 8.74 -19.50 -7.62
C ALA A 60 7.82 -18.60 -8.46
N GLY A 61 7.53 -19.02 -9.70
CA GLY A 61 6.75 -18.25 -10.67
C GLY A 61 7.60 -17.32 -11.53
N GLU A 62 6.96 -16.48 -12.33
CA GLU A 62 7.64 -15.57 -13.25
C GLU A 62 7.08 -14.14 -13.19
N LEU A 63 8.00 -13.17 -13.29
CA LEU A 63 7.67 -11.79 -13.64
C LEU A 63 7.75 -11.66 -15.17
N PHE A 64 6.61 -11.44 -15.80
CA PHE A 64 6.54 -11.06 -17.20
C PHE A 64 6.54 -9.54 -17.33
N LEU A 65 7.46 -9.02 -18.13
CA LEU A 65 7.51 -7.61 -18.52
C LEU A 65 7.50 -7.53 -20.04
N GLN A 66 6.64 -6.68 -20.60
CA GLN A 66 6.62 -6.48 -22.05
C GLN A 66 7.99 -5.91 -22.51
N PRO A 67 8.59 -6.44 -23.60
CA PRO A 67 9.89 -5.96 -24.05
C PRO A 67 9.90 -4.46 -24.36
N GLY A 68 10.91 -3.76 -23.84
CA GLY A 68 11.07 -2.31 -24.01
C GLY A 68 10.29 -1.45 -23.02
N THR A 69 9.47 -2.05 -22.15
CA THR A 69 8.73 -1.36 -21.09
C THR A 69 9.67 -0.84 -20.01
N ARG A 70 9.49 0.44 -19.64
CA ARG A 70 10.14 1.07 -18.49
C ARG A 70 9.21 1.05 -17.28
N VAL A 71 9.71 0.46 -16.19
CA VAL A 71 9.04 0.44 -14.89
C VAL A 71 9.73 1.43 -13.96
N SER A 72 8.97 2.33 -13.35
CA SER A 72 9.47 3.23 -12.31
C SER A 72 8.79 2.92 -10.98
N TYR A 73 9.58 2.82 -9.91
CA TYR A 73 9.11 2.48 -8.58
C TYR A 73 9.43 3.59 -7.59
N LEU A 74 8.38 4.12 -6.97
CA LEU A 74 8.47 5.07 -5.88
C LEU A 74 8.24 4.33 -4.54
N PRO A 75 9.31 4.04 -3.77
CA PRO A 75 9.18 3.35 -2.49
C PRO A 75 8.52 4.24 -1.43
N GLN A 76 7.96 3.65 -0.38
CA GLN A 76 7.33 4.39 0.73
C GLN A 76 8.25 5.46 1.34
N GLU A 77 9.49 5.09 1.65
CA GLU A 77 10.49 6.01 2.19
C GLU A 77 11.54 6.31 1.12
N PRO A 78 11.68 7.60 0.73
CA PRO A 78 12.81 8.05 -0.08
C PRO A 78 14.14 7.67 0.58
N ARG A 79 15.07 7.14 -0.22
CA ARG A 79 16.44 6.90 0.23
C ARG A 79 17.34 7.92 -0.43
N PHE A 80 17.81 8.88 0.36
CA PHE A 80 18.80 9.85 -0.07
C PHE A 80 20.19 9.41 0.38
N ASN A 81 21.19 9.66 -0.45
CA ASN A 81 22.58 9.53 -0.06
C ASN A 81 22.98 10.72 0.83
N GLU A 82 23.92 10.49 1.74
CA GLU A 82 24.42 11.56 2.59
C GLU A 82 25.09 12.66 1.77
N GLY A 83 24.72 13.91 2.04
CA GLY A 83 25.34 15.08 1.42
C GLY A 83 24.91 15.38 -0.02
N GLU A 84 23.96 14.62 -0.59
CA GLU A 84 23.50 14.88 -1.95
C GLU A 84 22.44 15.99 -2.00
N THR A 85 22.43 16.73 -3.10
CA THR A 85 21.40 17.71 -3.45
C THR A 85 20.22 17.06 -4.17
N ALA A 86 19.08 17.75 -4.22
CA ALA A 86 17.92 17.31 -4.99
C ALA A 86 18.27 17.07 -6.47
N TRP A 87 19.19 17.88 -7.03
CA TRP A 87 19.71 17.71 -8.38
C TRP A 87 20.48 16.38 -8.52
N GLU A 88 21.45 16.12 -7.66
CA GLU A 88 22.27 14.91 -7.71
C GLU A 88 21.43 13.65 -7.51
N HIS A 89 20.44 13.70 -6.62
CA HIS A 89 19.50 12.60 -6.42
C HIS A 89 18.72 12.26 -7.69
N VAL A 90 18.21 13.28 -8.40
CA VAL A 90 17.46 13.11 -9.64
C VAL A 90 18.39 12.70 -10.79
N ALA A 91 19.62 13.21 -10.84
CA ALA A 91 20.64 12.80 -11.80
C ALA A 91 20.98 11.29 -11.67
N ALA A 92 20.93 10.75 -10.44
CA ALA A 92 21.13 9.33 -10.16
C ALA A 92 19.89 8.45 -10.44
N ALA A 93 18.89 8.94 -11.20
CA ALA A 93 17.72 8.16 -11.59
C ALA A 93 18.09 6.89 -12.39
N ASP A 94 19.04 7.02 -13.32
CA ASP A 94 19.45 5.95 -14.23
C ASP A 94 20.98 5.98 -14.34
N PRO A 95 21.70 5.13 -13.57
CA PRO A 95 23.16 5.08 -13.57
C PRO A 95 23.76 4.64 -14.92
N ASP A 96 23.03 3.81 -15.67
CA ASP A 96 23.51 3.24 -16.94
C ASP A 96 23.36 4.26 -18.09
N ASN A 97 22.40 5.16 -17.97
CA ASN A 97 22.19 6.23 -18.93
C ASN A 97 21.74 7.51 -18.19
N PRO A 98 22.66 8.34 -17.68
CA PRO A 98 22.33 9.53 -16.91
C PRO A 98 21.44 10.51 -17.70
N PRO A 99 20.45 11.17 -17.06
CA PRO A 99 19.65 12.20 -17.69
C PRO A 99 20.48 13.47 -17.94
N SER A 100 20.10 14.23 -18.96
CA SER A 100 20.69 15.53 -19.26
C SER A 100 20.30 16.60 -18.22
N ASP A 101 21.12 17.65 -18.09
CA ASP A 101 20.84 18.78 -17.19
C ASP A 101 19.46 19.42 -17.46
N TYR A 102 19.05 19.47 -18.73
CA TYR A 102 17.73 19.98 -19.12
C TYR A 102 16.60 19.08 -18.59
N GLU A 103 16.74 17.76 -18.69
CA GLU A 103 15.74 16.81 -18.17
C GLU A 103 15.63 16.89 -16.64
N ILE A 104 16.76 17.01 -15.94
CA ILE A 104 16.80 17.16 -14.48
C ILE A 104 16.10 18.46 -14.07
N SER A 105 16.46 19.59 -14.70
CA SER A 105 15.84 20.89 -14.44
C SER A 105 14.33 20.85 -14.67
N ALA A 106 13.89 20.29 -15.79
CA ALA A 106 12.47 20.20 -16.13
C ALA A 106 11.70 19.29 -15.15
N ALA A 107 12.30 18.18 -14.70
CA ALA A 107 11.67 17.28 -13.73
C ALA A 107 11.49 17.94 -12.35
N LEU A 108 12.52 18.66 -11.89
CA LEU A 108 12.48 19.40 -10.63
C LEU A 108 11.52 20.60 -10.67
N GLU A 109 11.46 21.31 -11.79
CA GLU A 109 10.52 22.42 -12.00
C GLU A 109 9.07 21.94 -11.97
N ARG A 110 8.75 20.80 -12.60
CA ARG A 110 7.39 20.20 -12.57
C ARG A 110 6.89 19.91 -11.16
N VAL A 111 7.78 19.54 -10.24
CA VAL A 111 7.43 19.28 -8.84
C VAL A 111 7.63 20.49 -7.93
N GLY A 112 8.10 21.62 -8.48
CA GLY A 112 8.34 22.87 -7.75
C GLY A 112 9.49 22.79 -6.74
N MET A 113 10.55 22.05 -7.05
CA MET A 113 11.70 21.84 -6.15
C MET A 113 12.98 22.50 -6.68
N PRO A 114 13.71 23.29 -5.87
CA PRO A 114 15.02 23.81 -6.26
C PRO A 114 16.08 22.70 -6.22
N GLY A 115 16.83 22.53 -7.31
CA GLY A 115 17.84 21.47 -7.42
C GLY A 115 19.03 21.61 -6.46
N ALA A 116 19.41 22.84 -6.10
CA ALA A 116 20.54 23.10 -5.20
C ALA A 116 20.27 22.79 -3.73
N ARG A 117 19.04 22.44 -3.36
CA ARG A 117 18.68 22.19 -1.96
C ARG A 117 19.22 20.84 -1.50
N MET A 118 19.78 20.82 -0.30
CA MET A 118 20.29 19.61 0.33
C MET A 118 19.14 18.66 0.67
N THR A 119 19.31 17.36 0.37
CA THR A 119 18.29 16.34 0.67
C THR A 119 18.02 16.19 2.17
N THR A 120 19.00 16.50 3.02
CA THR A 120 18.90 16.50 4.49
C THR A 120 18.01 17.61 5.05
N GLU A 121 17.76 18.67 4.27
CA GLU A 121 16.95 19.84 4.67
C GLU A 121 15.51 19.79 4.12
N LEU A 122 15.17 18.71 3.42
CA LEU A 122 13.83 18.54 2.84
C LEU A 122 12.84 18.12 3.92
N SER A 123 11.68 18.76 3.94
CA SER A 123 10.52 18.22 4.65
C SER A 123 10.07 16.90 4.00
N GLY A 124 9.28 16.09 4.73
CA GLY A 124 8.79 14.81 4.20
C GLY A 124 8.06 14.94 2.85
N GLY A 125 7.27 16.01 2.66
CA GLY A 125 6.60 16.27 1.38
C GLY A 125 7.55 16.73 0.26
N GLU A 126 8.59 17.50 0.59
CA GLU A 126 9.61 17.92 -0.38
C GLU A 126 10.49 16.74 -0.82
N ALA A 127 10.87 15.88 0.11
CA ALA A 127 11.53 14.61 -0.16
C ALA A 127 10.71 13.75 -1.13
N ARG A 128 9.39 13.70 -0.92
CA ARG A 128 8.46 12.97 -1.79
C ARG A 128 8.42 13.57 -3.19
N LYS A 129 8.35 14.90 -3.31
CA LYS A 129 8.40 15.62 -4.59
C LYS A 129 9.69 15.35 -5.36
N VAL A 130 10.84 15.39 -4.70
CA VAL A 130 12.15 15.08 -5.32
C VAL A 130 12.20 13.62 -5.80
N SER A 131 11.67 12.70 -5.00
CA SER A 131 11.60 11.28 -5.38
C SER A 131 10.66 11.05 -6.56
N LEU A 132 9.54 11.79 -6.63
CA LEU A 132 8.64 11.77 -7.76
C LEU A 132 9.30 12.34 -9.02
N ALA A 133 10.03 13.46 -8.92
CA ALA A 133 10.81 14.00 -10.04
C ALA A 133 11.82 12.98 -10.57
N ARG A 134 12.53 12.28 -9.68
CA ARG A 134 13.43 11.18 -10.05
C ARG A 134 12.70 10.05 -10.76
N ALA A 135 11.53 9.64 -10.25
CA ALA A 135 10.72 8.57 -10.83
C ALA A 135 10.15 8.93 -12.22
N LEU A 136 10.01 10.23 -12.52
CA LEU A 136 9.36 10.76 -13.72
C LEU A 136 10.33 11.38 -14.73
N ILE A 137 11.64 11.42 -14.44
CA ILE A 137 12.61 12.09 -15.31
C ILE A 137 12.58 11.54 -16.74
N ARG A 138 12.39 10.21 -16.85
CA ARG A 138 12.03 9.54 -18.08
C ARG A 138 10.61 9.04 -17.94
N PRO A 139 9.73 9.30 -18.93
CA PRO A 139 8.35 8.84 -18.85
C PRO A 139 8.34 7.31 -18.76
N PRO A 140 7.92 6.73 -17.62
CA PRO A 140 7.80 5.29 -17.51
C PRO A 140 6.53 4.84 -18.23
N ASP A 141 6.51 3.58 -18.66
CA ASP A 141 5.28 2.96 -19.17
C ASP A 141 4.45 2.35 -18.03
N VAL A 142 5.12 1.99 -16.93
CA VAL A 142 4.50 1.51 -15.69
C VAL A 142 5.03 2.30 -14.49
N LEU A 143 4.12 2.87 -13.71
CA LEU A 143 4.42 3.60 -12.48
C LEU A 143 3.90 2.83 -11.26
N LEU A 144 4.81 2.47 -10.37
CA LEU A 144 4.52 1.74 -9.14
C LEU A 144 4.71 2.70 -7.95
N LEU A 145 3.63 3.03 -7.25
CA LEU A 145 3.63 3.99 -6.14
C LEU A 145 3.27 3.32 -4.81
N ASP A 146 4.21 3.28 -3.85
CA ASP A 146 3.97 2.73 -2.52
C ASP A 146 3.75 3.86 -1.51
N GLU A 147 2.51 4.04 -1.05
CA GLU A 147 2.05 5.07 -0.11
C GLU A 147 2.39 6.51 -0.54
N PRO A 148 2.03 6.95 -1.77
CA PRO A 148 2.47 8.24 -2.32
C PRO A 148 1.91 9.46 -1.59
N THR A 149 0.76 9.32 -0.93
CA THR A 149 0.07 10.41 -0.21
C THR A 149 0.62 10.68 1.19
N ASN A 150 1.43 9.79 1.75
CA ASN A 150 1.99 9.99 3.09
C ASN A 150 2.91 11.22 3.11
N HIS A 151 2.78 12.01 4.17
CA HIS A 151 3.53 13.26 4.36
C HIS A 151 3.28 14.34 3.29
N LEU A 152 2.24 14.20 2.45
CA LEU A 152 1.79 15.25 1.54
C LEU A 152 0.66 16.08 2.19
N ASP A 153 0.64 17.36 1.88
CA ASP A 153 -0.52 18.21 2.17
C ASP A 153 -1.61 18.03 1.10
N LEU A 154 -2.80 18.56 1.38
CA LEU A 154 -3.96 18.38 0.50
C LEU A 154 -3.72 18.92 -0.93
N LEU A 155 -3.01 20.05 -1.06
CA LEU A 155 -2.72 20.64 -2.36
C LEU A 155 -1.73 19.77 -3.16
N ALA A 156 -0.73 19.19 -2.50
CA ALA A 156 0.19 18.26 -3.13
C ALA A 156 -0.49 16.93 -3.51
N ILE A 157 -1.44 16.45 -2.71
CA ILE A 157 -2.27 15.29 -3.06
C ILE A 157 -3.08 15.58 -4.32
N GLN A 158 -3.75 16.74 -4.39
CA GLN A 158 -4.53 17.12 -5.55
C GLN A 158 -3.67 17.25 -6.82
N ALA A 159 -2.48 17.86 -6.72
CA ALA A 159 -1.54 17.93 -7.84
C ALA A 159 -1.06 16.54 -8.31
N LEU A 160 -0.86 15.62 -7.35
CA LEU A 160 -0.52 14.24 -7.68
C LEU A 160 -1.69 13.52 -8.35
N GLU A 161 -2.93 13.72 -7.91
CA GLU A 161 -4.12 13.17 -8.56
C GLU A 161 -4.22 13.65 -10.02
N ASP A 162 -4.13 14.95 -10.26
CA ASP A 162 -4.18 15.53 -11.62
C ASP A 162 -3.07 14.98 -12.52
N PHE A 163 -1.86 14.81 -11.96
CA PHE A 163 -0.75 14.17 -12.65
C PHE A 163 -1.07 12.71 -13.03
N LEU A 164 -1.54 11.90 -12.07
CA LEU A 164 -1.83 10.48 -12.32
C LEU A 164 -3.03 10.27 -13.26
N LEU A 165 -3.98 11.20 -13.29
CA LEU A 165 -5.11 11.19 -14.22
C LEU A 165 -4.68 11.51 -15.66
N SER A 166 -3.70 12.40 -15.82
CA SER A 166 -3.13 12.76 -17.14
C SER A 166 -2.03 11.80 -17.62
N PHE A 167 -1.49 10.97 -16.73
CA PHE A 167 -0.50 9.96 -17.07
C PHE A 167 -1.09 8.85 -17.95
N GLY A 168 -0.51 8.65 -19.14
CA GLY A 168 -0.98 7.68 -20.13
C GLY A 168 -0.45 6.25 -19.95
N GLY A 169 0.50 6.04 -19.04
CA GLY A 169 1.02 4.71 -18.71
C GLY A 169 0.14 3.97 -17.70
N ALA A 170 0.54 2.74 -17.38
CA ALA A 170 -0.11 1.96 -16.36
C ALA A 170 0.34 2.39 -14.96
N VAL A 171 -0.57 2.41 -13.98
CA VAL A 171 -0.28 2.81 -12.59
C VAL A 171 -0.76 1.73 -11.64
N LEU A 172 0.11 1.28 -10.75
CA LEU A 172 -0.27 0.50 -9.58
C LEU A 172 0.07 1.30 -8.32
N VAL A 173 -0.93 1.50 -7.46
CA VAL A 173 -0.77 2.33 -6.26
C VAL A 173 -1.21 1.61 -4.99
N ILE A 174 -0.41 1.75 -3.94
CA ILE A 174 -0.79 1.42 -2.56
C ILE A 174 -0.98 2.72 -1.83
N SER A 175 -2.10 2.91 -1.16
CA SER A 175 -2.32 4.06 -0.29
C SER A 175 -3.34 3.72 0.79
N HIS A 176 -3.25 4.39 1.93
CA HIS A 176 -4.31 4.43 2.94
C HIS A 176 -5.35 5.53 2.70
N ASP A 177 -5.13 6.45 1.76
CA ASP A 177 -6.05 7.54 1.43
C ASP A 177 -7.16 7.03 0.49
N ARG A 178 -8.37 6.95 1.05
CA ARG A 178 -9.54 6.42 0.36
C ARG A 178 -10.04 7.33 -0.77
N ALA A 179 -9.98 8.65 -0.57
CA ALA A 179 -10.47 9.61 -1.54
C ALA A 179 -9.55 9.61 -2.77
N PHE A 180 -8.24 9.61 -2.51
CA PHE A 180 -7.21 9.50 -3.53
C PHE A 180 -7.37 8.23 -4.37
N LEU A 181 -7.49 7.06 -3.71
CA LEU A 181 -7.65 5.78 -4.42
C LEU A 181 -8.92 5.73 -5.29
N ASP A 182 -10.04 6.28 -4.80
CA ASP A 182 -11.30 6.29 -5.56
C ASP A 182 -11.27 7.24 -6.76
N ALA A 183 -10.50 8.34 -6.65
CA ALA A 183 -10.32 9.31 -7.71
C ALA A 183 -9.52 8.72 -8.90
N ILE A 184 -8.42 8.03 -8.62
CA ILE A 184 -7.46 7.62 -9.66
C ILE A 184 -7.64 6.18 -10.17
N THR A 185 -8.16 5.26 -9.35
CA THR A 185 -8.16 3.82 -9.69
C THR A 185 -9.50 3.31 -10.19
N GLN A 186 -9.44 2.31 -11.07
CA GLN A 186 -10.61 1.67 -11.68
C GLN A 186 -10.61 0.14 -11.49
N ARG A 187 -9.52 -0.40 -10.91
CA ARG A 187 -9.35 -1.82 -10.61
C ARG A 187 -8.71 -1.99 -9.24
N LEU A 188 -9.16 -3.01 -8.53
CA LEU A 188 -8.73 -3.37 -7.19
C LEU A 188 -8.03 -4.72 -7.21
N PHE A 189 -6.84 -4.75 -6.62
CA PHE A 189 -6.15 -5.97 -6.22
C PHE A 189 -6.19 -6.05 -4.70
N TRP A 190 -6.73 -7.11 -4.14
CA TRP A 190 -6.87 -7.29 -2.71
C TRP A 190 -6.07 -8.50 -2.23
N LEU A 191 -4.98 -8.22 -1.51
CA LEU A 191 -4.10 -9.23 -0.93
C LEU A 191 -4.46 -9.47 0.53
N GLU A 192 -5.06 -10.62 0.81
CA GLU A 192 -5.46 -11.03 2.15
C GLU A 192 -5.13 -12.51 2.38
N ARG A 193 -4.45 -12.80 3.49
CA ARG A 193 -4.02 -14.16 3.89
C ARG A 193 -3.23 -14.88 2.78
N GLY A 194 -2.38 -14.16 2.06
CA GLY A 194 -1.55 -14.71 0.99
C GLY A 194 -2.29 -14.95 -0.33
N ILE A 195 -3.59 -14.65 -0.40
CA ILE A 195 -4.42 -14.81 -1.60
C ILE A 195 -4.67 -13.43 -2.20
N LEU A 196 -4.34 -13.27 -3.49
CA LEU A 196 -4.67 -12.07 -4.25
C LEU A 196 -6.00 -12.24 -4.97
N ARG A 197 -6.97 -11.39 -4.66
CA ARG A 197 -8.26 -11.31 -5.36
C ARG A 197 -8.27 -10.06 -6.24
N THR A 198 -8.93 -10.15 -7.39
CA THR A 198 -9.02 -9.03 -8.33
C THR A 198 -10.48 -8.66 -8.58
N ALA A 199 -10.77 -7.37 -8.67
CA ALA A 199 -12.08 -6.87 -9.08
C ALA A 199 -11.95 -5.62 -9.96
N GLN A 200 -12.74 -5.55 -11.03
CA GLN A 200 -12.88 -4.34 -11.85
C GLN A 200 -13.93 -3.43 -11.20
N LYS A 201 -13.53 -2.76 -10.13
CA LYS A 201 -14.37 -1.94 -9.26
C LYS A 201 -13.60 -0.71 -8.82
N ARG A 202 -14.31 0.38 -8.51
CA ARG A 202 -13.72 1.56 -7.87
C ARG A 202 -13.46 1.30 -6.40
N PHE A 203 -12.53 2.04 -5.79
CA PHE A 203 -12.17 1.85 -4.39
C PHE A 203 -13.35 2.02 -3.43
N ARG A 204 -14.30 2.92 -3.68
CA ARG A 204 -15.51 3.07 -2.85
C ARG A 204 -16.35 1.79 -2.70
N GLU A 205 -16.25 0.86 -3.65
CA GLU A 205 -16.97 -0.43 -3.61
C GLU A 205 -16.19 -1.53 -2.87
N TYR A 206 -14.94 -1.26 -2.48
CA TYR A 206 -14.04 -2.24 -1.87
C TYR A 206 -14.62 -2.84 -0.60
N GLU A 207 -15.16 -2.02 0.32
CA GLU A 207 -15.66 -2.51 1.61
C GLU A 207 -16.83 -3.48 1.43
N ALA A 208 -17.83 -3.10 0.63
CA ALA A 208 -18.98 -3.94 0.34
C ALA A 208 -18.56 -5.24 -0.40
N TRP A 209 -17.62 -5.13 -1.32
CA TRP A 209 -17.08 -6.31 -2.01
C TRP A 209 -16.33 -7.24 -1.04
N ALA A 210 -15.44 -6.71 -0.22
CA ALA A 210 -14.70 -7.50 0.78
C ALA A 210 -15.64 -8.18 1.78
N GLU A 211 -16.67 -7.46 2.25
CA GLU A 211 -17.71 -8.01 3.13
C GLU A 211 -18.46 -9.17 2.47
N SER A 212 -18.89 -9.03 1.21
CA SER A 212 -19.56 -10.10 0.48
C SER A 212 -18.72 -11.37 0.36
N ILE A 213 -17.40 -11.21 0.15
CA ILE A 213 -16.45 -12.34 0.10
C ILE A 213 -16.34 -13.00 1.47
N TYR A 214 -16.23 -12.22 2.54
CA TYR A 214 -16.19 -12.77 3.89
C TYR A 214 -17.47 -13.50 4.28
N GLU A 215 -18.64 -13.00 3.89
CA GLU A 215 -19.92 -13.68 4.12
C GLU A 215 -20.04 -14.99 3.36
N GLU A 216 -19.55 -15.02 2.11
CA GLU A 216 -19.49 -16.25 1.31
C GLU A 216 -18.56 -17.28 1.97
N GLU A 217 -17.37 -16.85 2.41
CA GLU A 217 -16.43 -17.70 3.14
C GLU A 217 -17.03 -18.22 4.46
N ALA A 218 -17.74 -17.38 5.21
CA ALA A 218 -18.41 -17.77 6.45
C ALA A 218 -19.53 -18.80 6.21
N ARG A 219 -20.34 -18.61 5.16
CA ARG A 219 -21.38 -19.58 4.77
C ARG A 219 -20.77 -20.90 4.31
N GLN A 220 -19.66 -20.87 3.58
CA GLN A 220 -18.93 -22.07 3.17
C GLN A 220 -18.37 -22.81 4.38
N ALA A 221 -17.76 -22.07 5.32
CA ALA A 221 -17.24 -22.58 6.58
C ALA A 221 -18.32 -23.29 7.42
N GLU A 222 -19.49 -22.66 7.60
CA GLU A 222 -20.60 -23.23 8.36
C GLU A 222 -21.16 -24.52 7.72
N ARG A 223 -21.28 -24.53 6.39
CA ARG A 223 -21.70 -25.73 5.63
C ARG A 223 -20.69 -26.87 5.80
N LEU A 224 -19.39 -26.57 5.82
CA LEU A 224 -18.33 -27.56 6.06
C LEU A 224 -18.37 -28.07 7.50
N ASP A 225 -18.55 -27.21 8.50
CA ASP A 225 -18.65 -27.59 9.91
C ASP A 225 -19.84 -28.50 10.17
N THR A 226 -20.99 -28.19 9.57
CA THR A 226 -22.20 -29.01 9.68
C THR A 226 -21.96 -30.41 9.13
N LYS A 227 -21.32 -30.53 7.96
CA LYS A 227 -20.96 -31.82 7.35
C LYS A 227 -19.96 -32.59 8.22
N LEU A 228 -18.92 -31.91 8.73
CA LEU A 228 -17.93 -32.49 9.63
C LEU A 228 -18.57 -33.01 10.93
N ALA A 229 -19.52 -32.26 11.50
CA ALA A 229 -20.23 -32.65 12.73
C ALA A 229 -21.16 -33.85 12.51
N GLN A 230 -21.79 -33.98 11.34
CA GLN A 230 -22.59 -35.14 10.96
C GLN A 230 -21.71 -36.39 10.80
N GLU A 231 -20.59 -36.29 10.10
CA GLU A 231 -19.66 -37.41 9.90
C GLU A 231 -18.96 -37.82 11.21
N LYS A 232 -18.57 -36.87 12.07
CA LYS A 232 -18.05 -37.17 13.43
C LYS A 232 -19.07 -37.91 14.30
N ARG A 233 -20.34 -37.48 14.29
CA ARG A 233 -21.42 -38.18 15.02
C ARG A 233 -21.71 -39.58 14.48
N TRP A 234 -21.45 -39.83 13.19
CA TRP A 234 -21.54 -41.18 12.62
C TRP A 234 -20.40 -42.07 13.10
N LEU A 235 -19.16 -41.56 13.13
CA LEU A 235 -17.99 -42.30 13.66
C LEU A 235 -18.16 -42.73 15.12
N LEU A 236 -18.71 -41.84 15.97
CA LEU A 236 -18.95 -42.12 17.40
C LEU A 236 -20.06 -43.14 17.65
N ARG A 237 -21.05 -43.26 16.73
CA ARG A 237 -22.20 -44.17 16.88
C ARG A 237 -21.94 -45.63 16.52
N GLY A 238 -20.68 -46.00 16.26
CA GLY A 238 -20.26 -47.40 16.20
C GLY A 238 -20.01 -47.90 14.78
N VAL A 239 -18.75 -48.26 14.54
CA VAL A 239 -18.28 -48.92 13.31
C VAL A 239 -18.50 -50.43 13.46
N THR A 240 -19.73 -50.90 13.30
CA THR A 240 -20.03 -52.33 13.14
C THR A 240 -20.45 -52.58 11.69
N ALA A 241 -19.49 -52.97 10.83
CA ALA A 241 -19.66 -54.02 9.80
C ALA A 241 -18.83 -53.91 8.48
N ARG A 242 -18.16 -52.80 8.09
CA ARG A 242 -17.44 -52.78 6.78
C ARG A 242 -16.12 -52.00 6.76
N ARG A 243 -15.01 -52.67 7.07
CA ARG A 243 -13.64 -52.09 7.15
C ARG A 243 -13.15 -51.37 5.88
N LYS A 244 -13.52 -51.82 4.66
CA LYS A 244 -12.99 -51.26 3.39
C LYS A 244 -13.72 -49.99 2.90
N ARG A 245 -15.00 -49.80 3.24
CA ARG A 245 -15.79 -48.61 2.86
C ARG A 245 -15.56 -47.42 3.79
N ASN A 246 -15.09 -47.70 5.01
CA ASN A 246 -14.84 -46.69 6.03
C ASN A 246 -13.52 -45.94 5.81
N GLN A 247 -12.52 -46.58 5.19
CA GLN A 247 -11.24 -45.94 4.85
C GLN A 247 -11.40 -44.77 3.86
N GLY A 248 -12.20 -44.94 2.80
CA GLY A 248 -12.46 -43.85 1.85
C GLY A 248 -13.26 -42.68 2.44
N ARG A 249 -14.03 -42.94 3.50
CA ARG A 249 -14.81 -41.91 4.21
C ARG A 249 -13.97 -41.17 5.25
N LEU A 250 -13.02 -41.87 5.89
CA LEU A 250 -11.99 -41.28 6.75
C LEU A 250 -11.09 -40.33 5.95
N ALA A 251 -10.61 -40.77 4.79
CA ALA A 251 -9.82 -39.93 3.88
C ALA A 251 -10.56 -38.66 3.44
N ARG A 252 -11.87 -38.74 3.15
CA ARG A 252 -12.69 -37.55 2.88
C ARG A 252 -12.81 -36.62 4.07
N LEU A 253 -12.85 -37.16 5.29
CA LEU A 253 -12.94 -36.38 6.52
C LEU A 253 -11.63 -35.64 6.80
N ASP A 254 -10.49 -36.28 6.55
CA ASP A 254 -9.18 -35.65 6.65
C ASP A 254 -9.01 -34.55 5.60
N VAL A 255 -9.42 -34.78 4.34
CA VAL A 255 -9.49 -33.72 3.32
C VAL A 255 -10.39 -32.55 3.74
N MET A 256 -11.55 -32.81 4.35
CA MET A 256 -12.43 -31.76 4.87
C MET A 256 -11.82 -30.99 6.05
N ARG A 257 -10.99 -31.64 6.88
CA ARG A 257 -10.25 -30.98 7.96
C ARG A 257 -9.16 -30.08 7.42
N ASP A 258 -8.43 -30.53 6.40
CA ASP A 258 -7.40 -29.74 5.74
C ASP A 258 -8.01 -28.50 5.06
N GLN A 259 -9.15 -28.67 4.37
CA GLN A 259 -9.94 -27.58 3.80
C GLN A 259 -10.41 -26.58 4.88
N ARG A 260 -10.89 -27.08 6.03
CA ARG A 260 -11.33 -26.22 7.14
C ARG A 260 -10.15 -25.45 7.75
N SER A 261 -8.99 -26.09 7.87
CA SER A 261 -7.78 -25.46 8.38
C SER A 261 -7.26 -24.38 7.44
N ALA A 262 -7.35 -24.58 6.12
CA ALA A 262 -6.95 -23.59 5.13
C ALA A 262 -7.83 -22.33 5.16
N LEU A 263 -9.15 -22.50 5.31
CA LEU A 263 -10.13 -21.38 5.36
C LEU A 263 -9.94 -20.45 6.58
N ILE A 264 -9.48 -20.98 7.71
CA ILE A 264 -9.36 -20.21 8.94
C ILE A 264 -8.12 -19.30 8.91
N GLY A 265 -7.11 -19.60 8.09
CA GLY A 265 -5.80 -18.94 8.10
C GLY A 265 -5.11 -19.11 9.46
N LYS A 266 -3.78 -19.18 9.51
CA LYS A 266 -3.07 -19.17 10.80
C LYS A 266 -3.37 -17.83 11.50
N PRO A 267 -4.04 -17.78 12.67
CA PRO A 267 -4.27 -16.52 13.35
C PRO A 267 -2.93 -15.92 13.77
N ARG A 268 -2.56 -14.76 13.22
CA ARG A 268 -1.54 -13.91 13.86
C ARG A 268 -2.16 -13.38 15.14
N ARG A 269 -1.68 -13.90 16.27
CA ARG A 269 -2.03 -13.44 17.61
C ARG A 269 -1.60 -11.97 17.75
N ILE A 270 -2.57 -11.07 17.78
CA ILE A 270 -2.36 -9.67 18.14
C ILE A 270 -2.81 -9.55 19.60
N ASP A 271 -1.86 -9.50 20.52
CA ASP A 271 -2.10 -9.12 21.91
C ASP A 271 -2.29 -7.59 21.94
N LEU A 272 -3.54 -7.15 21.90
CA LEU A 272 -3.92 -5.75 22.12
C LEU A 272 -4.24 -5.59 23.61
N GLN A 273 -3.22 -5.25 24.41
CA GLN A 273 -3.42 -4.74 25.76
C GLN A 273 -3.70 -3.24 25.68
N ILE A 274 -4.97 -2.86 25.84
CA ILE A 274 -5.36 -1.47 26.02
C ILE A 274 -5.39 -1.21 27.52
N SER A 275 -4.39 -0.48 28.01
CA SER A 275 -4.35 0.06 29.36
C SER A 275 -5.06 1.42 29.39
N GLU A 276 -6.31 1.44 29.87
CA GLU A 276 -7.00 2.69 30.20
C GLU A 276 -6.47 3.26 31.52
N GLY A 277 -5.72 4.36 31.42
CA GLY A 277 -5.30 5.17 32.57
C GLY A 277 -6.34 6.22 32.95
N GLU A 278 -6.80 6.18 34.20
CA GLU A 278 -7.69 7.17 34.81
C GLU A 278 -7.01 8.54 34.98
N ALA A 279 -7.70 9.61 34.59
CA ALA A 279 -7.50 10.96 35.15
C ALA A 279 -8.77 11.81 34.97
N LYS A 280 -9.30 12.31 36.10
CA LYS A 280 -10.50 13.15 36.24
C LYS A 280 -10.18 14.65 35.97
N SER A 281 -9.85 15.00 34.73
CA SER A 281 -10.02 16.38 34.25
C SER A 281 -10.64 16.36 32.86
N ARG A 282 -11.68 17.17 32.65
CA ARG A 282 -12.43 17.25 31.38
C ARG A 282 -11.68 18.07 30.32
N MET A 283 -10.68 18.85 30.74
CA MET A 283 -9.84 19.69 29.89
C MET A 283 -8.49 19.02 29.66
N ALA A 284 -8.12 18.89 28.39
CA ALA A 284 -6.86 18.28 27.96
C ALA A 284 -5.80 19.34 27.63
N ILE A 285 -6.18 20.38 26.86
CA ILE A 285 -5.26 21.45 26.42
C ILE A 285 -6.01 22.79 26.48
N GLU A 286 -5.34 23.83 26.98
CA GLU A 286 -5.77 25.23 26.85
C GLU A 286 -4.60 26.05 26.29
N ALA A 287 -4.81 26.71 25.16
CA ALA A 287 -3.89 27.68 24.57
C ALA A 287 -4.58 29.05 24.57
N LYS A 288 -3.86 30.08 25.04
CA LYS A 288 -4.35 31.46 25.06
C LYS A 288 -3.31 32.37 24.44
N ASP A 289 -3.73 33.06 23.39
CA ASP A 289 -3.01 34.11 22.67
C ASP A 289 -1.57 33.73 22.33
N ILE A 290 -1.38 32.46 21.96
CA ILE A 290 -0.06 31.94 21.64
C ILE A 290 0.35 32.38 20.24
N SER A 291 1.62 32.73 20.09
CA SER A 291 2.22 33.11 18.81
C SER A 291 3.57 32.40 18.67
N ALA A 292 3.87 31.88 17.48
CA ALA A 292 5.13 31.22 17.20
C ALA A 292 5.76 31.75 15.91
N SER A 293 7.09 31.81 15.91
CA SER A 293 7.88 32.20 14.75
C SER A 293 9.17 31.40 14.70
N VAL A 294 9.61 31.05 13.50
CA VAL A 294 10.88 30.36 13.22
C VAL A 294 11.80 31.27 12.40
N PRO A 295 13.13 31.09 12.45
CA PRO A 295 14.03 31.79 11.54
C PRO A 295 13.60 31.60 10.08
N ALA A 296 13.60 32.66 9.29
CA ALA A 296 13.25 32.57 7.88
C ALA A 296 14.29 31.72 7.12
N PRO A 297 13.89 30.91 6.12
CA PRO A 297 14.80 30.03 5.38
C PRO A 297 15.95 30.75 4.66
N ASP A 298 15.81 32.06 4.40
CA ASP A 298 16.79 32.93 3.77
C ASP A 298 17.82 33.54 4.77
N GLY A 299 17.73 33.16 6.05
CA GLY A 299 18.57 33.70 7.13
C GLY A 299 18.30 35.18 7.46
N LYS A 300 17.31 35.81 6.82
CA LYS A 300 16.98 37.23 6.97
C LYS A 300 15.59 37.37 7.59
N GLY A 301 15.55 37.29 8.92
CA GLY A 301 14.35 37.61 9.71
C GLY A 301 13.65 36.39 10.29
N LYS A 302 12.38 36.57 10.67
CA LYS A 302 11.55 35.54 11.31
C LYS A 302 10.31 35.30 10.45
N ARG A 303 10.03 34.04 10.13
CA ARG A 303 8.76 33.60 9.55
C ARG A 303 7.78 33.33 10.70
N VAL A 304 6.67 34.08 10.74
CA VAL A 304 5.58 33.85 11.70
C VAL A 304 4.83 32.60 11.25
N LEU A 305 4.69 31.63 12.15
CA LEU A 305 3.92 30.39 11.93
C LEU A 305 2.44 30.63 12.24
N PHE A 306 2.15 31.16 13.43
CA PHE A 306 0.82 31.58 13.83
C PHE A 306 0.91 32.73 14.84
N SER A 307 -0.14 33.54 14.90
CA SER A 307 -0.28 34.68 15.80
C SER A 307 -1.64 34.66 16.49
N GLU A 308 -1.69 35.05 17.76
CA GLU A 308 -2.92 35.23 18.55
C GLU A 308 -3.84 33.98 18.55
N PHE A 309 -3.24 32.79 18.57
CA PHE A 309 -4.01 31.55 18.57
C PHE A 309 -4.50 31.21 19.98
N SER A 310 -5.82 31.08 20.12
CA SER A 310 -6.50 30.73 21.35
C SER A 310 -7.41 29.53 21.10
N THR A 311 -7.24 28.44 21.85
CA THR A 311 -8.11 27.26 21.75
C THR A 311 -8.24 26.51 23.07
N ARG A 312 -9.33 25.76 23.23
CA ARG A 312 -9.57 24.84 24.34
C ARG A 312 -9.95 23.48 23.78
N ILE A 313 -9.25 22.44 24.21
CA ILE A 313 -9.45 21.06 23.78
C ILE A 313 -9.89 20.23 24.98
N LEU A 314 -11.06 19.61 24.87
CA LEU A 314 -11.64 18.76 25.91
C LEU A 314 -11.24 17.29 25.72
N LYS A 315 -11.27 16.53 26.81
CA LYS A 315 -10.97 15.10 26.80
C LYS A 315 -12.02 14.36 25.97
N GLY A 316 -11.59 13.69 24.90
CA GLY A 316 -12.44 12.95 23.97
C GLY A 316 -12.73 13.68 22.65
N GLU A 317 -12.36 14.96 22.53
CA GLU A 317 -12.44 15.66 21.25
C GLU A 317 -11.38 15.15 20.28
N ARG A 318 -11.79 14.94 19.03
CA ARG A 318 -10.89 14.61 17.92
C ARG A 318 -10.78 15.84 17.04
N ILE A 319 -9.68 16.56 17.20
CA ILE A 319 -9.43 17.80 16.46
C ILE A 319 -8.44 17.50 15.33
N GLY A 320 -8.88 17.72 14.09
CA GLY A 320 -8.02 17.69 12.91
C GLY A 320 -7.37 19.05 12.71
N VAL A 321 -6.05 19.09 12.67
CA VAL A 321 -5.29 20.28 12.25
C VAL A 321 -4.95 20.10 10.78
N LEU A 322 -5.34 21.06 9.95
CA LEU A 322 -5.11 21.04 8.51
C LEU A 322 -4.30 22.27 8.10
N GLY A 323 -3.33 22.07 7.22
CA GLY A 323 -2.47 23.12 6.69
C GLY A 323 -1.41 22.54 5.76
N PRO A 324 -0.78 23.37 4.92
CA PRO A 324 0.32 22.92 4.09
C PRO A 324 1.53 22.49 4.94
N ASN A 325 2.39 21.64 4.39
CA ASN A 325 3.60 21.23 5.09
C ASN A 325 4.47 22.45 5.44
N GLY A 326 4.91 22.53 6.70
CA GLY A 326 5.68 23.67 7.19
C GLY A 326 4.85 24.92 7.47
N ALA A 327 3.53 24.79 7.69
CA ALA A 327 2.66 25.87 8.17
C ALA A 327 2.75 26.14 9.68
N GLY A 328 3.26 25.21 10.49
CA GLY A 328 3.31 25.27 11.94
C GLY A 328 4.54 24.61 12.53
#